data_AF-A0A165ZNN2-F1
#
_entry.id   AF-A0A165ZNN2-F1
#
_cell.length_a   1.000
_cell.length_b   1.000
_cell.length_c   1.000
_cell.angle_alpha   90.00
_cell.angle_beta   90.00
_cell.angle_gamma   90.00
#
_symmetry.space_group_name_H-M   'P 1'
#
loop_
_entity.id
_entity.type
_entity.pdbx_description
1 polymer ?
#
loop_
_entity_poly.entity_id
_entity_poly.type
_entity_poly.pdbx_seq_one_letter_code
_entity_poly.pdbx_strand_id
1 'polypeptide(L)'
;MMALRTVSSLIVRPPLVRCFQAVIGREQVPAPRGKFSTPEALLKSFGRSAETKLKVESWEALWKMRGIDMKEAGISVKDRRYILWAMEKYRTGEEPIQFAHPPKPPKKVRGWGPKVQHGKLIRSRRKR
;
A
#
# COMPACT_ATOMS: atom_id res chain seq x y z
N MET A 1 23.78 67.83 -17.91
CA MET A 1 24.04 66.52 -18.57
C MET A 1 23.44 65.43 -17.69
N MET A 2 22.29 64.84 -18.07
CA MET A 2 21.68 63.73 -17.33
C MET A 2 21.82 62.44 -18.13
N ALA A 3 22.52 61.46 -17.55
CA ALA A 3 22.71 60.14 -18.15
C ALA A 3 21.51 59.24 -17.81
N LEU A 4 20.74 58.87 -18.85
CA LEU A 4 19.70 57.86 -18.74
C LEU A 4 20.36 56.47 -18.65
N ARG A 5 20.14 55.77 -17.54
CA ARG A 5 20.57 54.38 -17.38
C ARG A 5 19.49 53.45 -17.94
N THR A 6 19.84 52.67 -18.95
CA THR A 6 18.99 51.63 -19.53
C THR A 6 18.86 50.46 -18.55
N VAL A 7 17.62 50.13 -18.18
CA VAL A 7 17.29 48.96 -17.37
C VAL A 7 17.32 47.73 -18.28
N SER A 8 18.34 46.89 -18.12
CA SER A 8 18.43 45.60 -18.82
C SER A 8 17.38 44.65 -18.25
N SER A 9 16.37 44.31 -19.05
CA SER A 9 15.33 43.36 -18.68
C SER A 9 15.90 41.94 -18.76
N LEU A 10 16.08 41.30 -17.61
CA LEU A 10 16.42 39.88 -17.53
C LEU A 10 15.20 39.06 -17.98
N ILE A 11 15.28 38.47 -19.18
CA ILE A 11 14.29 37.51 -19.67
C ILE A 11 14.43 36.23 -18.83
N VAL A 12 13.60 36.09 -17.80
CA VAL A 12 13.47 34.84 -17.04
C VAL A 12 12.70 33.84 -17.91
N ARG A 13 13.42 32.87 -18.50
CA ARG A 13 12.78 31.74 -19.17
C ARG A 13 12.13 30.85 -18.11
N PRO A 14 10.83 30.50 -18.20
CA PRO A 14 10.23 29.56 -17.26
C PRO A 14 10.96 28.22 -17.35
N PRO A 15 11.23 27.54 -16.21
CA PRO A 15 11.83 26.22 -16.26
C PRO A 15 10.87 25.28 -16.99
N LEU A 16 11.35 24.59 -18.01
CA LEU A 16 10.64 23.49 -18.65
C LEU A 16 10.62 22.29 -17.68
N VAL A 17 9.77 22.37 -16.65
CA VAL A 17 9.50 21.25 -15.75
C VAL A 17 8.54 20.32 -16.50
N ARG A 18 9.08 19.26 -17.11
CA ARG A 18 8.25 18.14 -17.59
C ARG A 18 7.63 17.45 -16.37
N CYS A 19 6.40 17.79 -16.04
CA CYS A 19 5.55 16.88 -15.30
C CYS A 19 5.15 15.76 -16.26
N PHE A 20 5.74 14.57 -16.12
CA PHE A 20 5.16 13.36 -16.70
C PHE A 20 3.80 13.14 -16.02
N GLN A 21 2.75 13.78 -16.53
CA GLN A 21 1.41 13.26 -16.37
C GLN A 21 1.37 12.05 -17.28
N ALA A 22 1.77 10.88 -16.74
CA ALA A 22 1.32 9.65 -17.34
C ALA A 22 -0.20 9.80 -17.48
N VAL A 23 -0.69 9.83 -18.71
CA VAL A 23 -2.10 9.60 -18.99
C VAL A 23 -2.31 8.13 -18.63
N ILE A 24 -2.34 7.85 -17.33
CA ILE A 24 -2.80 6.59 -16.79
C ILE A 24 -4.25 6.57 -17.27
N GLY A 25 -4.54 5.67 -18.22
CA GLY A 25 -5.87 5.53 -18.77
C GLY A 25 -6.87 5.57 -17.62
N ARG A 26 -7.86 6.47 -17.74
CA ARG A 26 -8.99 6.72 -16.82
C ARG A 26 -9.13 5.54 -15.87
N GLU A 27 -8.92 5.72 -14.57
CA GLU A 27 -8.99 4.62 -13.59
C GLU A 27 -10.30 3.86 -13.76
N GLN A 28 -10.29 2.81 -14.57
CA GLN A 28 -11.45 1.98 -14.76
C GLN A 28 -11.53 1.15 -13.49
N VAL A 29 -12.61 1.36 -12.74
CA VAL A 29 -12.97 0.45 -11.66
C VAL A 29 -13.04 -0.94 -12.28
N PRO A 30 -12.15 -1.87 -11.89
CA PRO A 30 -12.13 -3.18 -12.52
C PRO A 30 -13.46 -3.87 -12.20
N ALA A 31 -14.03 -4.55 -13.19
CA ALA A 31 -15.22 -5.36 -12.98
C ALA A 31 -14.91 -6.43 -11.91
N PRO A 32 -15.85 -6.73 -10.99
CA PRO A 32 -15.70 -7.84 -10.07
C PRO A 32 -15.56 -9.15 -10.85
N ARG A 33 -14.53 -9.95 -10.52
CA ARG A 33 -14.23 -11.21 -11.22
C ARG A 33 -14.61 -12.38 -10.33
N GLY A 34 -15.55 -13.21 -10.80
CA GLY A 34 -15.91 -14.49 -10.19
C GLY A 34 -16.16 -14.39 -8.67
N LYS A 35 -15.28 -15.03 -7.89
CA LYS A 35 -15.39 -15.15 -6.42
C LYS A 35 -15.23 -13.83 -5.66
N PHE A 36 -14.76 -12.77 -6.32
CA PHE A 36 -14.45 -11.47 -5.70
C PHE A 36 -15.54 -10.43 -5.98
N SER A 37 -16.81 -10.81 -5.88
CA SER A 37 -17.92 -9.88 -6.14
C SER A 37 -18.10 -8.82 -5.04
N THR A 38 -17.68 -9.13 -3.81
CA THR A 38 -17.77 -8.21 -2.68
C THR A 38 -16.39 -7.67 -2.31
N PRO A 39 -16.30 -6.39 -1.89
CA PRO A 39 -15.03 -5.79 -1.48
C PRO A 39 -14.41 -6.54 -0.29
N GLU A 40 -15.22 -7.04 0.64
CA GLU A 40 -14.73 -7.82 1.78
C GLU A 40 -14.11 -9.16 1.37
N ALA A 41 -14.72 -9.86 0.40
CA ALA A 41 -14.16 -11.11 -0.12
C ALA A 41 -12.83 -10.87 -0.83
N LEU A 42 -12.71 -9.77 -1.57
CA LEU A 42 -11.45 -9.36 -2.18
C LEU A 42 -10.39 -9.08 -1.12
N LEU A 43 -10.69 -8.26 -0.11
CA LEU A 43 -9.73 -7.90 0.94
C LEU A 43 -9.28 -9.12 1.75
N LYS A 44 -10.20 -10.04 2.04
CA LYS A 44 -9.88 -11.31 2.71
C LYS A 44 -8.91 -12.16 1.88
N SER A 45 -9.04 -12.13 0.55
CA SER A 45 -8.13 -12.85 -0.34
C SER A 45 -6.71 -12.28 -0.37
N PHE A 46 -6.54 -10.97 -0.17
CA PHE A 46 -5.22 -10.34 -0.09
C PHE A 46 -4.44 -10.76 1.15
N GLY A 47 -5.11 -11.19 2.22
CA GLY A 47 -4.46 -11.59 3.46
C GLY A 47 -3.91 -10.40 4.27
N ARG A 48 -2.90 -10.66 5.12
CA ARG A 48 -2.37 -9.71 6.14
C ARG A 48 -3.45 -9.04 7.01
N SER A 49 -4.59 -9.68 7.18
CA SER A 49 -5.76 -9.11 7.86
C SER A 49 -6.18 -7.77 7.26
N ALA A 50 -6.24 -7.67 5.93
CA ALA A 50 -6.66 -6.45 5.24
C ALA A 50 -8.15 -6.16 5.48
N GLU A 51 -8.96 -7.21 5.60
CA GLU A 51 -10.40 -7.16 5.88
C GLU A 51 -10.75 -6.51 7.22
N THR A 52 -9.87 -6.61 8.23
CA THR A 52 -10.12 -5.97 9.53
C THR A 52 -9.69 -4.52 9.57
N LYS A 53 -8.80 -4.11 8.67
CA LYS A 53 -8.20 -2.76 8.63
C LYS A 53 -8.99 -1.79 7.78
N LEU A 54 -9.62 -2.28 6.72
CA LEU A 54 -10.37 -1.47 5.78
C LEU A 54 -11.76 -2.09 5.60
N LYS A 55 -12.77 -1.42 6.18
CA LYS A 55 -14.17 -1.80 6.01
C LYS A 55 -14.77 -0.84 4.99
N VAL A 56 -15.12 -1.37 3.83
CA VAL A 56 -15.75 -0.60 2.75
C VAL A 56 -16.89 -1.43 2.19
N GLU A 57 -18.07 -0.81 2.13
CA GLU A 57 -19.32 -1.47 1.74
C GLU A 57 -19.52 -1.50 0.23
N SER A 58 -18.99 -0.51 -0.50
CA SER A 58 -19.15 -0.39 -1.95
C SER A 58 -17.89 -0.75 -2.73
N TRP A 59 -18.05 -1.54 -3.79
CA TRP A 59 -16.98 -1.91 -4.72
C TRP A 59 -16.34 -0.65 -5.34
N GLU A 60 -17.16 0.27 -5.82
CA GLU A 60 -16.65 1.51 -6.41
C GLU A 60 -15.91 2.38 -5.40
N ALA A 61 -16.42 2.45 -4.17
CA ALA A 61 -15.76 3.20 -3.11
C ALA A 61 -14.36 2.63 -2.87
N LEU A 62 -14.22 1.31 -2.76
CA LEU A 62 -12.92 0.66 -2.55
C LEU A 62 -11.91 1.06 -3.63
N TRP A 63 -12.32 1.06 -4.91
CA TRP A 63 -11.44 1.36 -6.03
C TRP A 63 -11.18 2.85 -6.27
N LYS A 64 -12.00 3.73 -5.69
CA LYS A 64 -11.79 5.19 -5.67
C LYS A 64 -10.91 5.64 -4.50
N MET A 65 -10.74 4.81 -3.47
CA MET A 65 -9.92 5.14 -2.29
C MET A 65 -8.45 5.34 -2.66
N ARG A 66 -7.91 6.50 -2.25
CA ARG A 66 -6.49 6.82 -2.39
C ARG A 66 -5.75 6.56 -1.08
N GLY A 67 -4.42 6.57 -1.16
CA GLY A 67 -3.56 6.42 0.02
C GLY A 67 -3.72 7.53 1.07
N ILE A 68 -4.28 8.68 0.70
CA ILE A 68 -4.61 9.81 1.59
C ILE A 68 -5.86 9.46 2.40
N ASP A 69 -6.94 9.04 1.74
CA ASP A 69 -8.19 8.62 2.36
C ASP A 69 -7.94 7.46 3.35
N MET A 70 -7.09 6.51 2.97
CA MET A 70 -6.66 5.42 3.87
C MET A 70 -5.79 5.90 5.05
N LYS A 71 -5.06 7.01 4.90
CA LYS A 71 -4.28 7.63 5.99
C LYS A 71 -5.22 8.30 6.99
N GLU A 72 -6.24 9.00 6.50
CA GLU A 72 -7.28 9.61 7.32
C GLU A 72 -8.09 8.56 8.09
N ALA A 73 -8.32 7.39 7.48
CA ALA A 73 -8.88 6.22 8.15
C ALA A 73 -7.95 5.55 9.19
N GLY A 74 -6.76 6.09 9.44
CA GLY A 74 -5.84 5.60 10.48
C GLY A 74 -5.05 4.34 10.14
N ILE A 75 -5.06 3.90 8.87
CA ILE A 75 -4.37 2.66 8.46
C ILE A 75 -2.85 2.89 8.48
N SER A 76 -2.08 1.90 8.92
CA SER A 76 -0.62 2.01 8.97
C SER A 76 0.02 2.14 7.57
N VAL A 77 1.16 2.84 7.47
CA VAL A 77 1.85 3.06 6.17
C VAL A 77 2.15 1.75 5.43
N LYS A 78 2.54 0.71 6.18
CA LYS A 78 2.86 -0.62 5.60
C LYS A 78 1.63 -1.28 5.00
N ASP A 79 0.49 -1.18 5.68
CA ASP A 79 -0.76 -1.77 5.23
C ASP A 79 -1.33 -1.02 4.02
N ARG A 80 -1.29 0.33 4.03
CA ARG A 80 -1.73 1.14 2.88
C ARG A 80 -0.94 0.79 1.61
N ARG A 81 0.39 0.74 1.71
CA ARG A 81 1.25 0.37 0.58
C ARG A 81 0.95 -1.04 0.06
N TYR A 82 0.67 -1.98 0.97
CA TYR A 82 0.35 -3.34 0.60
C TYR A 82 -1.01 -3.45 -0.11
N ILE A 83 -2.05 -2.81 0.44
CA ILE A 83 -3.40 -2.83 -0.14
C ILE A 83 -3.40 -2.20 -1.53
N LEU A 84 -2.79 -1.02 -1.69
CA LEU A 84 -2.71 -0.35 -2.99
C LEU A 84 -1.93 -1.17 -4.03
N TRP A 85 -0.82 -1.79 -3.62
CA TRP A 85 -0.07 -2.70 -4.49
C TRP A 85 -0.89 -3.94 -4.89
N ALA A 86 -1.60 -4.56 -3.95
CA ALA A 86 -2.48 -5.70 -4.20
C ALA A 86 -3.63 -5.36 -5.14
N MET A 87 -4.24 -4.19 -4.96
CA MET A 87 -5.27 -3.64 -5.85
C MET A 87 -4.73 -3.44 -7.27
N GLU A 88 -3.51 -2.91 -7.41
CA GLU A 88 -2.88 -2.74 -8.72
C GLU A 88 -2.60 -4.08 -9.41
N LYS A 89 -2.12 -5.09 -8.66
CA LYS A 89 -1.95 -6.45 -9.19
C LYS A 89 -3.24 -7.06 -9.71
N TYR A 90 -4.33 -6.87 -8.96
CA TYR A 90 -5.65 -7.29 -9.41
C TYR A 90 -6.11 -6.56 -10.69
N ARG A 91 -5.84 -5.23 -10.80
CA ARG A 91 -6.09 -4.45 -12.02
C ARG A 91 -5.33 -5.02 -13.22
N THR A 92 -4.05 -5.37 -13.06
CA THR A 92 -3.22 -5.96 -14.11
C THR A 92 -3.72 -7.34 -14.59
N GLY A 93 -4.55 -8.03 -13.83
CA GLY A 93 -5.07 -9.36 -14.20
C GLY A 93 -4.59 -10.51 -13.32
N GLU A 94 -3.71 -10.25 -12.35
CA GLU A 94 -3.17 -11.29 -11.48
C GLU A 94 -4.23 -11.75 -10.45
N GLU A 95 -4.31 -13.05 -10.20
CA GLU A 95 -5.23 -13.58 -9.19
C GLU A 95 -4.69 -13.35 -7.77
N PRO A 96 -5.53 -12.96 -6.79
CA PRO A 96 -5.10 -12.68 -5.43
C PRO A 96 -4.31 -13.81 -4.76
N ILE A 97 -4.65 -15.06 -5.06
CA ILE A 97 -3.99 -16.24 -4.49
C ILE A 97 -2.49 -16.28 -4.85
N GLN A 98 -2.09 -15.72 -6.01
CA GLN A 98 -0.71 -15.76 -6.48
C GLN A 98 0.20 -14.79 -5.72
N PHE A 99 -0.33 -13.65 -5.28
CA PHE A 99 0.47 -12.58 -4.66
C PHE A 99 0.13 -12.31 -3.19
N ALA A 100 -0.93 -12.92 -2.66
CA ALA A 100 -1.36 -12.74 -1.29
C ALA A 100 -0.32 -13.25 -0.29
N HIS A 101 -0.05 -12.44 0.72
CA HIS A 101 0.82 -12.80 1.82
C HIS A 101 -0.01 -13.08 3.08
N PRO A 102 0.16 -14.24 3.74
CA PRO A 102 -0.53 -14.50 4.99
C PRO A 102 -0.03 -13.55 6.10
N PRO A 103 -0.85 -13.30 7.13
CA PRO A 103 -0.41 -12.57 8.30
C PRO A 103 0.80 -13.28 8.93
N LYS A 104 1.81 -12.49 9.31
CA LYS A 104 2.99 -13.06 9.96
C LYS A 104 2.56 -13.70 11.28
N PRO A 105 2.82 -15.00 11.48
CA PRO A 105 2.45 -15.65 12.74
C PRO A 105 3.19 -14.98 13.90
N PRO A 106 2.56 -14.89 15.08
CA PRO A 106 3.22 -14.35 16.25
C PRO A 106 4.44 -15.21 16.59
N LYS A 107 5.56 -14.56 16.94
CA LYS A 107 6.75 -15.26 17.40
C LYS A 107 6.40 -16.02 18.68
N LYS A 108 6.64 -17.33 18.68
CA LYS A 108 6.43 -18.21 19.84
C LYS A 108 7.44 -17.95 20.97
N VAL A 109 8.65 -17.51 20.65
CA VAL A 109 9.70 -17.19 21.62
C VAL A 109 10.17 -15.77 21.32
N ARG A 110 10.29 -14.92 22.36
CA ARG A 110 10.73 -13.53 22.20
C ARG A 110 11.94 -13.23 23.09
N GLY A 111 12.98 -12.67 22.46
CA GLY A 111 14.13 -12.05 23.13
C GLY A 111 14.99 -12.98 23.99
N TRP A 112 15.70 -12.36 24.95
CA TRP A 112 16.59 -12.99 25.92
C TRP A 112 15.90 -13.33 27.25
N GLY A 113 14.57 -13.53 27.24
CA GLY A 113 13.78 -13.84 28.44
C GLY A 113 14.14 -15.19 29.09
N PRO A 114 13.33 -15.65 30.06
CA PRO A 114 13.61 -16.85 30.85
C PRO A 114 13.99 -18.05 29.97
N LYS A 115 14.91 -18.90 30.48
CA LYS A 115 15.48 -20.05 29.75
C LYS A 115 14.40 -21.00 29.21
N VAL A 116 13.25 -21.07 29.88
CA VAL A 116 12.04 -21.76 29.44
C VAL A 116 10.98 -20.71 29.08
N GLN A 117 10.52 -20.70 27.82
CA GLN A 117 9.32 -19.95 27.43
C GLN A 117 8.31 -20.93 26.81
N HIS A 118 7.03 -20.79 27.16
CA HIS A 118 5.95 -21.62 26.64
C HIS A 118 6.24 -23.14 26.72
N GLY A 119 6.78 -23.60 27.86
CA GLY A 119 7.09 -25.01 28.11
C GLY A 119 8.28 -25.57 27.33
N LYS A 120 9.00 -24.74 26.55
CA LYS A 120 10.19 -25.15 25.79
C LYS A 120 11.43 -24.44 26.31
N LEU A 121 12.49 -25.21 26.56
CA LEU A 121 13.78 -24.68 26.96
C LEU A 121 14.55 -24.19 25.72
N ILE A 122 14.74 -22.87 25.60
CA ILE A 122 15.16 -22.22 24.34
C ILE A 122 16.65 -22.44 24.03
N ARG A 123 17.48 -22.66 25.07
CA ARG A 123 18.94 -22.68 24.98
C ARG A 123 19.60 -24.03 25.31
N SER A 124 18.85 -25.15 25.34
CA SER A 124 19.52 -26.45 25.47
C SER A 124 20.15 -26.80 24.13
N ARG A 125 21.47 -26.84 24.08
CA ARG A 125 22.14 -27.71 23.11
C ARG A 125 21.77 -29.14 23.48
N ARG A 126 20.83 -29.77 22.78
CA ARG A 126 20.86 -31.23 22.70
C ARG A 126 21.54 -31.58 21.38
N LYS A 127 22.85 -31.80 21.46
CA LYS A 127 23.62 -32.51 20.44
C LYS A 127 24.02 -33.84 21.06
N ARG A 128 23.13 -34.82 20.94
CA ARG A 128 23.33 -36.26 20.80
C ARG A 128 21.97 -36.93 20.90
#